data_AF-A0A2D6F7N9-F1
#
_entry.id   AF-A0A2D6F7N9-F1
#
_cell.length_a   1.000
_cell.length_b   1.000
_cell.length_c   1.000
_cell.angle_alpha   90.00
_cell.angle_beta   90.00
_cell.angle_gamma   90.00
#
_symmetry.space_group_name_H-M   'P 1'
#
loop_
_entity.id
_entity.type
_entity.pdbx_description
1 polymer ?
#
loop_
_entity_poly.entity_id
_entity_poly.type
_entity_poly.pdbx_seq_one_letter_code
_entity_poly.pdbx_strand_id
1 'polypeptide(L)'
;MAHKKAGGSTSNGRDSNSKRLGVKRYGGERVTSGSIIVRQRGTRIKPGTNVGLGRDYTIFAVIDGEVKFEWAAKGRRRVSVYPVGAA
;
A
#
# COMPACT_ATOMS: atom_id res chain seq x y z
N MET A 1 2.79 -55.31 -4.16
CA MET A 1 3.38 -53.97 -3.91
C MET A 1 4.61 -53.82 -4.79
N ALA A 2 4.56 -52.97 -5.81
CA ALA A 2 5.68 -52.75 -6.72
C ALA A 2 6.25 -51.36 -6.46
N HIS A 3 7.46 -51.32 -5.88
CA HIS A 3 8.23 -50.10 -5.70
C HIS A 3 8.71 -49.60 -7.06
N LYS A 4 8.12 -48.50 -7.55
CA LYS A 4 8.85 -47.54 -8.36
C LYS A 4 8.62 -46.17 -7.74
N LYS A 5 9.58 -45.71 -6.92
CA LYS A 5 9.72 -44.27 -6.65
C LYS A 5 10.27 -43.61 -7.92
N ALA A 6 9.49 -43.59 -8.99
CA ALA A 6 9.79 -42.75 -10.15
C ALA A 6 9.21 -41.37 -9.84
N GLY A 7 9.88 -40.63 -8.95
CA GLY A 7 9.54 -39.23 -8.67
C GLY A 7 10.14 -38.37 -9.77
N GLY A 8 9.31 -37.85 -10.69
CA GLY A 8 9.74 -36.83 -11.63
C GLY A 8 10.03 -35.52 -10.89
N SER A 9 11.14 -34.85 -11.22
CA SER A 9 11.40 -33.50 -10.72
C SER A 9 10.42 -32.52 -11.37
N THR A 10 9.72 -31.74 -10.56
CA THR A 10 8.78 -30.74 -11.09
C THR A 10 9.56 -29.48 -11.48
N SER A 11 9.35 -28.95 -12.69
CA SER A 11 9.98 -27.71 -13.17
C SER A 11 9.23 -26.44 -12.73
N ASN A 12 8.82 -26.38 -11.45
CA ASN A 12 8.07 -25.27 -10.88
C ASN A 12 9.03 -24.28 -10.19
N GLY A 13 9.78 -23.52 -10.98
CA GLY A 13 10.79 -22.56 -10.49
C GLY A 13 10.62 -21.12 -11.00
N ARG A 14 9.46 -20.79 -11.61
CA ARG A 14 9.22 -19.44 -12.12
C ARG A 14 8.58 -18.59 -11.03
N ASP A 15 9.26 -17.52 -10.65
CA ASP A 15 8.68 -16.46 -9.83
C ASP A 15 8.93 -15.09 -10.49
N SER A 16 8.06 -14.14 -10.20
CA SER A 16 8.16 -12.78 -10.69
C SER A 16 8.92 -11.90 -9.69
N ASN A 17 9.69 -10.94 -10.19
CA ASN A 17 10.33 -9.95 -9.31
C ASN A 17 9.30 -9.21 -8.45
N SER A 18 9.61 -9.03 -7.16
CA SER A 18 8.76 -8.31 -6.23
C SER A 18 8.52 -6.85 -6.69
N LYS A 19 7.30 -6.35 -6.48
CA LYS A 19 6.89 -5.02 -6.97
C LYS A 19 7.03 -3.90 -5.93
N ARG A 20 7.71 -4.18 -4.81
CA ARG A 20 7.98 -3.23 -3.71
C ARG A 20 6.73 -2.45 -3.25
N LEU A 21 5.59 -3.14 -3.17
CA LEU A 21 4.32 -2.59 -2.66
C LEU A 21 4.43 -2.29 -1.15
N GLY A 22 3.37 -1.75 -0.58
CA GLY A 22 3.25 -1.47 0.85
C GLY A 22 3.23 0.01 1.20
N VAL A 23 3.19 0.27 2.50
CA VAL A 23 3.21 1.61 3.09
C VAL A 23 4.59 2.24 2.89
N LYS A 24 4.60 3.52 2.54
CA LYS A 24 5.80 4.34 2.31
C LYS A 24 5.95 5.46 3.33
N ARG A 25 4.83 5.93 3.86
CA ARG A 25 4.77 6.90 4.96
C ARG A 25 3.80 6.41 6.02
N TYR A 26 4.27 6.39 7.27
CA TYR A 26 3.49 5.91 8.41
C TYR A 26 2.67 7.04 9.05
N GLY A 27 1.77 6.68 9.96
CA GLY A 27 0.99 7.67 10.70
C GLY A 27 1.90 8.49 11.60
N GLY A 28 1.71 9.82 11.64
CA GLY A 28 2.56 10.74 12.39
C GLY A 28 3.72 11.35 11.58
N GLU A 29 3.97 10.85 10.37
CA GLU A 29 5.05 11.37 9.54
C GLU A 29 4.61 12.62 8.77
N ARG A 30 5.51 13.62 8.72
CA ARG A 30 5.36 14.79 7.86
C ARG A 30 5.64 14.43 6.41
N VAL A 31 4.78 14.87 5.51
CA VAL A 31 4.87 14.65 4.07
C VAL A 31 4.66 15.94 3.32
N THR A 32 5.27 16.03 2.15
CA THR A 32 5.01 17.10 1.19
C THR A 32 3.94 16.68 0.18
N SER A 33 3.33 17.64 -0.50
CA SER A 33 2.46 17.43 -1.64
C SER A 33 3.17 16.59 -2.70
N GLY A 34 2.45 15.64 -3.28
CA GLY A 34 2.96 14.65 -4.23
C GLY A 34 3.67 13.45 -3.58
N SER A 35 3.92 13.45 -2.27
CA SER A 35 4.54 12.31 -1.58
C SER A 35 3.67 11.06 -1.66
N ILE A 36 4.27 9.92 -2.01
CA ILE A 36 3.60 8.62 -2.03
C ILE A 36 3.45 8.10 -0.59
N ILE A 37 2.21 7.75 -0.20
CA ILE A 37 1.89 7.23 1.13
C ILE A 37 1.78 5.70 1.10
N VAL A 38 1.09 5.13 0.11
CA VAL A 38 0.89 3.67 0.00
C VAL A 38 0.90 3.24 -1.46
N ARG A 39 1.67 2.19 -1.78
CA ARG A 39 1.56 1.46 -3.06
C ARG A 39 0.81 0.15 -2.83
N GLN A 40 -0.28 -0.08 -3.55
CA GLN A 40 -1.14 -1.24 -3.32
C GLN A 40 -1.69 -1.81 -4.63
N ARG A 41 -2.30 -3.01 -4.56
CA ARG A 41 -3.11 -3.59 -5.63
C ARG A 41 -4.56 -3.59 -5.17
N GLY A 42 -5.41 -2.89 -5.92
CA GLY A 42 -6.74 -2.53 -5.44
C GLY A 42 -6.71 -1.58 -4.23
N THR A 43 -7.87 -1.19 -3.74
CA THR A 43 -8.00 -0.21 -2.65
C THR A 43 -8.08 -0.86 -1.28
N ARG A 44 -7.05 -1.60 -0.82
CA ARG A 44 -7.07 -2.15 0.56
C ARG A 44 -7.24 -1.04 1.59
N ILE A 45 -6.48 0.04 1.42
CA ILE A 45 -6.66 1.31 2.13
C ILE A 45 -7.37 2.26 1.16
N LYS A 46 -8.39 2.97 1.65
CA LYS A 46 -9.13 3.97 0.88
C LYS A 46 -8.46 5.35 0.99
N PRO A 47 -8.56 6.20 -0.05
CA PRO A 47 -8.24 7.60 0.10
C PRO A 47 -9.23 8.27 1.05
N GLY A 48 -8.72 9.13 1.93
CA GLY A 48 -9.46 10.00 2.83
C GLY A 48 -9.31 11.46 2.44
N THR A 49 -9.09 12.34 3.41
CA THR A 49 -9.00 13.79 3.21
C THR A 49 -7.59 14.19 2.72
N ASN A 50 -7.53 15.10 1.75
CA ASN A 50 -6.30 15.67 1.17
C ASN A 50 -5.30 14.64 0.61
N VAL A 51 -5.81 13.50 0.16
CA VAL A 51 -5.03 12.48 -0.54
C VAL A 51 -5.69 12.12 -1.86
N GLY A 52 -4.88 11.85 -2.87
CA GLY A 52 -5.31 11.40 -4.18
C GLY A 52 -5.15 9.89 -4.36
N LEU A 53 -5.88 9.33 -5.31
CA LEU A 53 -5.75 7.93 -5.74
C LEU A 53 -5.24 7.92 -7.20
N GLY A 54 -4.07 7.33 -7.42
CA GLY A 54 -3.51 7.13 -8.75
C GLY A 54 -4.21 6.01 -9.51
N ARG A 55 -3.98 5.93 -10.82
CA ARG A 55 -4.51 4.87 -11.71
C ARG A 55 -4.13 3.47 -11.26
N ASP A 56 -2.94 3.31 -10.67
CA ASP A 56 -2.44 2.03 -10.14
C ASP A 56 -2.88 1.77 -8.68
N TYR A 57 -3.84 2.54 -8.17
CA TYR A 57 -4.33 2.54 -6.79
C TYR A 57 -3.33 3.02 -5.74
N THR A 58 -2.21 3.62 -6.14
CA THR A 58 -1.28 4.29 -5.23
C THR A 58 -1.96 5.50 -4.59
N ILE A 59 -1.76 5.69 -3.28
CA ILE A 59 -2.25 6.86 -2.55
C ILE A 59 -1.11 7.85 -2.37
N PHE A 60 -1.37 9.12 -2.69
CA PHE A 60 -0.40 10.21 -2.59
C PHE A 60 -1.00 11.43 -1.87
N ALA A 61 -0.15 12.23 -1.24
CA ALA A 61 -0.56 13.46 -0.57
C ALA A 61 -0.85 14.57 -1.58
N VAL A 62 -1.94 15.33 -1.39
CA VAL A 62 -2.25 16.52 -2.21
C VAL A 62 -1.72 17.79 -1.56
N ILE A 63 -1.55 17.79 -0.24
CA ILE A 63 -1.04 18.92 0.54
C ILE A 63 0.16 18.49 1.38
N ASP A 64 0.91 19.47 1.87
CA ASP A 64 1.88 19.29 2.93
C ASP A 64 1.16 19.09 4.27
N GLY A 65 1.66 18.19 5.10
CA GLY A 65 1.06 17.92 6.39
C GLY A 65 1.49 16.61 7.00
N GLU A 66 0.69 16.07 7.91
CA GLU A 66 0.95 14.84 8.62
C GLU A 66 -0.02 13.73 8.20
N VAL A 67 0.53 12.54 7.99
CA VAL A 67 -0.23 11.36 7.58
C VAL A 67 -0.98 10.79 8.78
N LYS A 68 -2.28 10.49 8.59
CA LYS A 68 -3.10 9.81 9.58
C LYS A 68 -3.87 8.66 8.95
N PHE A 69 -3.74 7.47 9.55
CA PHE A 69 -4.53 6.30 9.17
C PHE A 69 -5.72 6.15 10.11
N GLU A 70 -6.91 6.02 9.54
CA GLU A 70 -8.16 5.96 10.28
C GLU A 70 -9.00 4.76 9.85
N TRP A 71 -9.94 4.37 10.71
CA TRP A 71 -10.97 3.40 10.33
C TRP A 71 -12.02 4.07 9.45
N ALA A 72 -12.43 3.34 8.42
CA ALA A 72 -13.54 3.67 7.53
C ALA A 72 -14.68 2.66 7.74
N ALA A 73 -15.84 2.96 7.15
CA ALA A 73 -17.01 2.09 7.24
C ALA A 73 -16.70 0.66 6.74
N LYS A 74 -17.43 -0.31 7.29
CA LYS A 74 -17.33 -1.74 6.94
C LYS A 74 -15.95 -2.34 7.20
N GLY A 75 -15.29 -1.94 8.29
CA GLY A 75 -14.01 -2.52 8.74
C GLY A 75 -12.80 -2.22 7.83
N ARG A 76 -12.93 -1.26 6.90
CA ARG A 76 -11.83 -0.87 6.01
C ARG A 76 -11.01 0.25 6.65
N ARG A 77 -9.76 0.42 6.23
CA ARG A 77 -8.94 1.56 6.64
C ARG A 77 -8.92 2.63 5.55
N ARG A 78 -8.80 3.89 5.96
CA ARG A 78 -8.51 5.02 5.07
C ARG A 78 -7.27 5.76 5.55
N VAL A 79 -6.66 6.52 4.65
CA VAL A 79 -5.55 7.41 4.99
C VAL A 79 -5.89 8.83 4.58
N SER A 80 -5.55 9.79 5.43
CA SER A 80 -5.76 11.22 5.22
C SER A 80 -4.46 11.96 5.53
N VAL A 81 -4.31 13.16 4.98
CA VAL A 81 -3.25 14.10 5.36
C VAL A 81 -3.88 15.34 5.96
N TYR A 82 -3.43 15.72 7.15
CA TYR A 82 -3.89 16.91 7.84
C TYR A 82 -2.80 17.97 7.88
N PRO A 83 -3.11 19.25 7.59
CA PRO A 83 -2.13 20.31 7.70
C PRO A 83 -1.68 20.44 9.16
N VAL A 84 -0.38 20.37 9.40
CA VAL A 84 0.19 20.71 10.70
C VAL A 84 0.49 22.20 10.63
N GLY A 85 -0.23 22.99 11.43
CA GLY A 85 -0.02 24.43 11.48
C GLY A 85 1.45 24.75 11.72
N ALA A 86 1.98 25.70 10.95
CA ALA A 86 3.28 26.30 11.24
C ALA A 86 3.18 26.92 12.65
N ALA A 87 4.04 26.46 13.55
CA ALA A 87 4.37 27.23 14.74
C ALA A 87 5.15 28.48 14.31
#